data_AF-A0A2S0K038-F1
#
_entry.id   AF-A0A2S0K038-F1
#
_cell.length_a   1.000
_cell.length_b   1.000
_cell.length_c   1.000
_cell.angle_alpha   90.00
_cell.angle_beta   90.00
_cell.angle_gamma   90.00
#
_symmetry.space_group_name_H-M   'P 1'
#
loop_
_entity.id
_entity.type
_entity.pdbx_description
1 polymer ?
#
loop_
_entity_poly.entity_id
_entity_poly.type
_entity_poly.pdbx_seq_one_letter_code
_entity_poly.pdbx_strand_id
1 'polypeptide(L)'
;MYDFKGAYYKIETEGEVNPYDGGEDILDIKVYLDNNKILSGEINLYYGHVEFNDDGNVGDASEESIEANIDDVIQEIRDFKSVVLNEINNNTRVLDRIIENLGL
;
A
#
# COMPACT_ATOMS: atom_id res chain seq x y z
N MET A 1 5.07 12.77 -1.13
CA MET A 1 4.14 13.73 -0.51
C MET A 1 4.85 14.34 0.68
N TYR A 2 4.82 15.66 0.83
CA TYR A 2 5.46 16.33 1.96
C TYR A 2 4.46 16.56 3.09
N ASP A 3 4.90 16.44 4.33
CA ASP A 3 4.16 16.91 5.51
C ASP A 3 4.42 18.42 5.77
N PHE A 4 3.83 18.97 6.83
CA PHE A 4 4.03 20.39 7.20
C PHE A 4 5.41 20.69 7.80
N LYS A 5 6.22 19.66 8.08
CA LYS A 5 7.60 19.77 8.58
C LYS A 5 8.64 19.57 7.46
N GLY A 6 8.18 19.28 6.25
CA GLY A 6 9.02 19.04 5.08
C GLY A 6 9.52 17.61 4.91
N ALA A 7 9.02 16.65 5.70
CA ALA A 7 9.34 15.24 5.54
C ALA A 7 8.61 14.64 4.33
N TYR A 8 9.30 13.85 3.52
CA TYR A 8 8.79 13.30 2.26
C TYR A 8 8.42 11.82 2.39
N TYR A 9 7.12 11.54 2.25
CA TYR A 9 6.57 10.20 2.17
C TYR A 9 6.45 9.72 0.72
N LYS A 10 6.86 8.49 0.46
CA LYS A 10 6.79 7.85 -0.87
C LYS A 10 6.33 6.41 -0.73
N ILE A 11 5.48 5.96 -1.65
CA ILE A 11 5.12 4.56 -1.79
C ILE A 11 5.64 4.10 -3.15
N GLU A 12 6.32 2.97 -3.18
CA GLU A 12 6.80 2.34 -4.41
C GLU A 12 6.30 0.91 -4.48
N THR A 13 6.10 0.44 -5.70
CA THR A 13 5.79 -0.95 -5.99
C THR A 13 6.96 -1.51 -6.79
N GLU A 14 7.45 -2.67 -6.38
CA GLU A 14 8.55 -3.38 -7.05
C GLU A 14 8.12 -4.82 -7.32
N GLY A 15 8.61 -5.40 -8.42
CA GLY A 15 8.24 -6.75 -8.85
C GLY A 15 7.92 -6.78 -10.34
N GLU A 16 7.98 -7.98 -10.90
CA GLU A 16 7.63 -8.25 -12.29
C GLU A 16 6.60 -9.37 -12.31
N VAL A 17 5.70 -9.31 -13.29
CA VAL A 17 4.67 -10.33 -13.51
C VAL A 17 5.07 -11.14 -14.72
N ASN A 18 5.37 -12.41 -14.52
CA ASN A 18 5.77 -13.37 -15.51
C ASN A 18 4.85 -14.59 -15.44
N PRO A 19 3.59 -14.46 -15.89
CA PRO A 19 2.58 -15.48 -15.66
C PRO A 19 2.92 -16.75 -16.44
N TYR A 20 2.86 -17.88 -15.74
CA TYR A 20 2.93 -19.21 -16.34
C TYR A 20 1.98 -20.16 -15.62
N ASP A 21 1.64 -21.25 -16.29
CA ASP A 21 0.66 -22.24 -15.84
C ASP A 21 1.07 -22.85 -14.49
N GLY A 22 0.22 -22.71 -13.47
CA GLY A 22 0.52 -23.11 -12.09
C GLY A 22 1.60 -22.29 -11.37
N GLY A 23 2.02 -21.16 -11.96
CA GLY A 23 3.08 -20.31 -11.42
C GLY A 23 2.64 -19.37 -10.30
N GLU A 24 3.61 -18.64 -9.77
CA GLU A 24 3.38 -17.57 -8.80
C GLU A 24 4.28 -16.36 -9.09
N ASP A 25 3.77 -15.15 -8.81
CA ASP A 25 4.52 -13.90 -8.84
C ASP A 25 4.30 -13.11 -7.55
N ILE A 26 5.29 -12.30 -7.16
CA ILE A 26 5.23 -11.48 -5.95
C ILE A 26 5.49 -10.00 -6.31
N LEU A 27 4.62 -9.13 -5.82
CA LEU A 27 4.76 -7.68 -5.90
C LEU A 27 5.00 -7.10 -4.50
N ASP A 28 6.13 -6.42 -4.32
CA ASP A 28 6.43 -5.67 -3.11
C ASP A 28 5.76 -4.30 -3.14
N ILE A 29 5.19 -3.87 -2.02
CA ILE A 29 4.78 -2.49 -1.77
C ILE A 29 5.63 -1.94 -0.63
N LYS A 30 6.40 -0.87 -0.89
CA LYS A 30 7.36 -0.29 0.05
C LYS A 30 6.96 1.14 0.38
N VAL A 31 6.97 1.47 1.67
CA VAL A 31 6.75 2.83 2.18
C VAL A 31 8.08 3.42 2.62
N TYR A 32 8.33 4.64 2.19
CA TYR A 32 9.54 5.39 2.49
C TYR A 32 9.23 6.72 3.16
N LEU A 33 10.07 7.11 4.10
CA LEU A 33 10.15 8.43 4.70
C LEU A 33 11.56 8.99 4.48
N ASP A 34 11.65 10.12 3.78
CA ASP A 34 12.92 10.77 3.41
C ASP A 34 13.92 9.79 2.77
N ASN A 35 13.41 8.96 1.86
CA ASN A 35 14.12 7.87 1.16
C ASN A 35 14.57 6.69 2.05
N ASN A 36 14.22 6.67 3.34
CA ASN A 36 14.42 5.51 4.19
C ASN A 36 13.19 4.60 4.11
N LYS A 37 13.38 3.32 3.79
CA LYS A 37 12.28 2.35 3.84
C LYS A 37 11.85 2.17 5.29
N ILE A 38 10.59 2.47 5.59
CA ILE A 38 10.02 2.34 6.94
C ILE A 38 9.12 1.10 7.05
N LEU A 39 8.57 0.63 5.93
CA LEU A 39 7.65 -0.49 5.90
C LEU A 39 7.65 -1.19 4.54
N SER A 40 7.28 -2.47 4.52
CA SER A 40 6.97 -3.22 3.30
C SER A 40 5.79 -4.16 3.52
N GLY A 41 5.00 -4.38 2.47
CA GLY A 41 4.01 -5.44 2.36
C GLY A 41 4.11 -6.11 1.00
N GLU A 42 3.39 -7.21 0.80
CA GLU A 42 3.52 -8.06 -0.39
C GLU A 42 2.15 -8.39 -0.96
N ILE A 43 2.07 -8.53 -2.28
CA ILE A 43 0.92 -9.09 -3.00
C ILE A 43 1.41 -10.33 -3.74
N ASN A 44 0.88 -11.49 -3.39
CA ASN A 44 1.14 -12.75 -4.06
C ASN A 44 0.08 -12.99 -5.11
N LEU A 45 0.51 -13.37 -6.30
CA LEU A 45 -0.34 -13.75 -7.43
C LEU A 45 -0.13 -15.24 -7.69
N TYR A 46 -1.18 -16.04 -7.57
CA TYR A 46 -1.16 -17.47 -7.86
C TYR A 46 -1.91 -17.72 -9.16
N TYR A 47 -1.23 -18.31 -10.14
CA TYR A 47 -1.82 -18.66 -11.42
C TYR A 47 -2.37 -20.09 -11.36
N GLY A 48 -3.61 -20.25 -11.79
CA GLY A 48 -4.26 -21.55 -11.80
C GLY A 48 -3.59 -22.54 -12.77
N HIS A 49 -3.84 -23.82 -12.54
CA HIS A 49 -3.38 -24.92 -13.38
C HIS A 49 -4.47 -25.99 -13.48
N VAL A 50 -4.52 -26.67 -14.62
CA VAL A 50 -5.29 -27.91 -14.76
C VAL A 50 -4.47 -28.92 -15.55
N GLU A 51 -4.15 -30.04 -14.91
CA GLU A 51 -3.54 -31.20 -15.55
C GLU A 51 -4.63 -32.20 -15.94
N PHE A 52 -4.55 -32.74 -17.16
CA PHE A 52 -5.41 -33.83 -17.61
C PHE A 52 -4.65 -35.16 -17.58
N ASN A 53 -5.29 -36.20 -17.04
CA ASN A 53 -4.73 -37.55 -17.03
C ASN A 53 -4.84 -38.24 -18.41
N ASP A 54 -4.28 -39.44 -18.53
CA ASP A 54 -4.25 -40.22 -19.78
C ASP A 54 -5.65 -40.56 -20.35
N ASP A 55 -6.69 -40.55 -19.50
CA ASP A 55 -8.08 -40.76 -19.89
C ASP A 55 -8.79 -39.45 -20.34
N GLY A 56 -8.07 -38.32 -20.33
CA GLY A 56 -8.61 -37.00 -20.63
C GLY A 56 -9.48 -36.39 -19.52
N ASN A 57 -9.47 -36.99 -18.32
CA ASN A 57 -10.15 -36.43 -17.14
C ASN A 57 -9.18 -35.51 -16.38
N VAL A 58 -9.72 -34.63 -15.53
CA VAL A 58 -8.89 -33.80 -14.65
C VAL A 58 -8.11 -34.69 -13.67
N GLY A 59 -6.79 -34.56 -13.69
CA GLY A 59 -5.86 -35.21 -12.76
C GLY A 59 -5.63 -34.34 -11.53
N ASP A 60 -5.04 -33.16 -11.74
CA ASP A 60 -4.78 -32.17 -10.70
C ASP A 60 -5.21 -30.77 -11.15
N ALA A 61 -5.55 -29.90 -10.21
CA ALA A 61 -5.88 -28.52 -10.50
C ALA A 61 -5.55 -27.58 -9.33
N SER A 62 -5.02 -26.40 -9.66
CA SER A 62 -4.88 -25.28 -8.73
C SER A 62 -5.77 -24.12 -9.16
N GLU A 63 -6.39 -23.48 -8.18
CA GLU A 63 -7.19 -22.27 -8.40
C GLU A 63 -6.28 -21.04 -8.42
N GLU A 64 -6.62 -20.07 -9.26
CA GLU A 64 -5.98 -18.77 -9.26
C GLU A 64 -6.41 -17.94 -8.03
N SER A 65 -5.48 -17.22 -7.42
CA SER A 65 -5.80 -16.36 -6.29
C SER A 65 -4.86 -15.16 -6.18
N ILE A 66 -5.31 -14.13 -5.48
CA ILE A 66 -4.51 -12.97 -5.13
C ILE A 66 -4.56 -12.82 -3.62
N GLU A 67 -3.39 -12.84 -3.00
CA GLU A 67 -3.25 -12.66 -1.55
C GLU A 67 -2.50 -11.37 -1.27
N ALA A 68 -3.11 -10.45 -0.53
CA ALA A 68 -2.53 -9.14 -0.23
C ALA A 68 -2.19 -9.05 1.27
N ASN A 69 -0.90 -9.04 1.57
CA ASN A 69 -0.33 -8.88 2.90
C ASN A 69 0.17 -7.43 3.09
N ILE A 70 -0.77 -6.48 3.04
CA ILE A 70 -0.47 -5.02 2.98
C ILE A 70 -1.19 -4.22 4.07
N ASP A 71 -1.74 -4.88 5.10
CA ASP A 71 -2.52 -4.22 6.15
C ASP A 71 -1.72 -3.16 6.91
N ASP A 72 -0.46 -3.45 7.21
CA ASP A 72 0.43 -2.48 7.86
C ASP A 72 0.68 -1.27 6.96
N VAL A 73 0.78 -1.47 5.65
CA VAL A 73 0.94 -0.37 4.67
C VAL A 73 -0.30 0.52 4.67
N ILE A 74 -1.48 -0.08 4.69
CA ILE A 74 -2.75 0.65 4.79
C ILE A 74 -2.81 1.42 6.10
N GLN A 75 -2.38 0.82 7.20
CA GLN A 75 -2.40 1.44 8.52
C GLN A 75 -1.45 2.64 8.59
N GLU A 76 -0.22 2.50 8.09
CA GLU A 76 0.76 3.61 8.02
C GLU A 76 0.21 4.80 7.22
N ILE A 77 -0.45 4.54 6.09
CA ILE A 77 -1.08 5.60 5.28
C ILE A 77 -2.21 6.29 6.06
N ARG A 78 -3.01 5.55 6.83
CA ARG A 78 -4.08 6.10 7.67
C ARG A 78 -3.52 6.95 8.81
N ASP A 79 -2.41 6.54 9.39
CA ASP A 79 -1.76 7.25 10.48
C ASP A 79 -1.15 8.55 9.97
N PHE A 80 -0.44 8.50 8.83
CA PHE A 80 0.05 9.69 8.15
C PHE A 80 -1.09 10.69 7.84
N LYS A 81 -2.21 10.22 7.27
CA LYS A 81 -3.38 11.05 7.01
C LYS A 81 -3.90 11.71 8.29
N SER A 82 -3.97 10.97 9.39
CA SER A 82 -4.45 11.48 10.68
C SER A 82 -3.55 12.59 11.21
N VAL A 83 -2.23 12.45 11.09
CA VAL A 83 -1.26 13.47 11.47
C VAL A 83 -1.48 14.76 10.66
N VAL A 84 -1.55 14.66 9.33
CA VAL A 84 -1.75 15.82 8.44
C VAL A 84 -3.06 16.55 8.76
N LEU A 85 -4.16 15.81 8.96
CA LEU A 85 -5.45 16.42 9.29
C LEU A 85 -5.43 17.13 10.65
N ASN A 86 -4.74 16.56 11.64
CA ASN A 86 -4.59 17.20 12.95
C ASN A 86 -3.79 18.50 12.87
N GLU A 87 -2.72 18.52 12.06
CA GLU A 87 -1.94 19.74 11.82
C GLU A 87 -2.76 20.82 11.11
N ILE A 88 -3.55 20.47 10.09
CA ILE A 88 -4.49 21.39 9.44
C ILE A 88 -5.46 22.00 10.46
N ASN A 89 -6.13 21.16 11.26
CA ASN A 89 -7.10 21.61 12.24
C ASN A 89 -6.49 22.55 13.28
N ASN A 90 -5.27 22.26 13.73
CA ASN A 90 -4.56 23.13 14.66
C ASN A 90 -4.20 24.47 14.03
N ASN A 91 -3.71 24.48 12.79
CA ASN A 91 -3.37 25.70 12.07
C ASN A 91 -4.62 26.57 11.82
N THR A 92 -5.77 25.97 11.47
CA THR A 92 -7.04 26.68 11.34
C THR A 92 -7.43 27.36 12.66
N ARG A 93 -7.39 26.64 13.79
CA ARG A 93 -7.69 27.23 15.11
C ARG A 93 -6.76 28.38 15.49
N VAL A 94 -5.48 28.29 15.13
CA VAL A 94 -4.51 29.37 15.37
C VAL A 94 -4.86 30.59 14.53
N LEU A 95 -5.23 30.41 13.27
CA LEU A 95 -5.66 31.50 12.40
C LEU A 95 -6.95 32.17 12.89
N ASP A 96 -7.95 31.39 13.32
CA ASP A 96 -9.19 31.93 13.86
C ASP A 96 -8.93 32.85 15.06
N ARG A 97 -8.06 32.42 15.98
CA ARG A 97 -7.64 33.25 17.13
C ARG A 97 -6.91 34.52 16.72
N ILE A 98 -6.11 34.48 15.66
CA ILE A 98 -5.43 35.67 15.15
C ILE A 98 -6.45 36.65 14.58
N ILE A 99 -7.41 36.17 13.78
CA ILE A 99 -8.48 36.98 13.21
C ILE A 99 -9.31 37.66 14.31
N GLU A 100 -9.75 36.87 15.31
CA GLU A 100 -10.47 37.38 16.48
C GLU A 100 -9.69 38.48 17.22
N ASN A 101 -8.39 38.27 17.46
CA ASN A 101 -7.54 39.24 18.16
C ASN A 101 -7.26 40.50 17.34
N LEU A 102 -7.31 40.42 16.01
CA LEU A 102 -7.16 41.57 15.11
C LEU A 102 -8.48 42.32 14.90
N GLY A 103 -9.61 41.80 15.40
CA GLY A 103 -10.94 42.39 15.21
C GLY A 103 -11.40 42.37 13.75
N LEU A 104 -10.90 41.41 12.97
CA LEU A 104 -11.24 41.17 11.56
C LEU A 104 -12.39 40.18 11.41
#